data_AF-A0A9Q3YTY9-F1
#
_entry.id   AF-A0A9Q3YTY9-F1
#
_cell.length_a   1.000
_cell.length_b   1.000
_cell.length_c   1.000
_cell.angle_alpha   90.00
_cell.angle_beta   90.00
_cell.angle_gamma   90.00
#
_symmetry.space_group_name_H-M   'P 1'
#
loop_
_entity.id
_entity.type
_entity.pdbx_description
1 polymer ?
#
loop_
_entity_poly.entity_id
_entity_poly.type
_entity_poly.pdbx_seq_one_letter_code
_entity_poly.pdbx_strand_id
1 'polypeptide(L)'
;MTNILYTSKNEKKYTFLCSFQKEYLKDHDGNVLIFEIWEEGKEEHDKFSFILREMENGNDLKVVDLFPDSKKYYLGKGISRAMIIHCKNLFVKRIISEGGNNNWEAARTKVWERMKSNGEVAYCDSNDFYFTI
;
A
#
# COMPACT_ATOMS: atom_id res chain seq x y z
N MET A 1 1.64 17.32 5.29
CA MET A 1 0.33 17.20 5.95
C MET A 1 0.21 15.78 6.47
N THR A 2 -0.14 15.60 7.75
CA THR A 2 -0.25 14.28 8.37
C THR A 2 -1.71 13.84 8.34
N ASN A 3 -1.98 12.62 7.88
CA ASN A 3 -3.30 12.03 7.81
C ASN A 3 -3.43 10.92 8.87
N ILE A 4 -4.66 10.60 9.25
CA ILE A 4 -4.96 9.49 10.15
C ILE A 4 -5.41 8.28 9.33
N LEU A 5 -4.76 7.14 9.58
CA LEU A 5 -5.09 5.85 8.99
C LEU A 5 -5.71 4.94 10.05
N TYR A 6 -6.95 4.53 9.81
CA TYR A 6 -7.65 3.58 10.66
C TYR A 6 -7.58 2.17 10.07
N THR A 7 -7.25 1.18 10.90
CA THR A 7 -7.28 -0.22 10.49
C THR A 7 -8.00 -1.08 11.52
N SER A 8 -8.51 -2.22 11.06
CA SER A 8 -9.09 -3.24 11.94
C SER A 8 -8.66 -4.62 11.48
N LYS A 9 -8.22 -5.47 12.41
CA LYS A 9 -7.94 -6.88 12.14
C LYS A 9 -8.22 -7.73 13.36
N ASN A 10 -8.98 -8.81 13.15
CA ASN A 10 -9.42 -9.73 14.21
C ASN A 10 -10.05 -8.96 15.37
N GLU A 11 -10.99 -8.06 15.05
CA GLU A 11 -11.72 -7.19 16.00
C GLU A 11 -10.86 -6.15 16.76
N LYS A 12 -9.53 -6.23 16.66
CA LYS A 12 -8.62 -5.19 17.16
C LYS A 12 -8.59 -4.02 16.19
N LYS A 13 -8.77 -2.82 16.73
CA LYS A 13 -8.64 -1.55 15.99
C LYS A 13 -7.26 -0.97 16.22
N TYR A 14 -6.69 -0.39 15.17
CA TYR A 14 -5.43 0.32 15.22
C TYR A 14 -5.59 1.69 14.56
N THR A 15 -4.85 2.67 15.07
CA THR A 15 -4.79 4.02 14.53
C THR A 15 -3.33 4.34 14.26
N PHE A 16 -3.06 4.85 13.07
CA PHE A 16 -1.74 5.27 12.66
C PHE A 16 -1.78 6.70 12.13
N LEU A 17 -0.65 7.37 12.23
CA LEU A 17 -0.36 8.59 11.50
C LEU A 17 0.35 8.21 10.20
N CYS A 18 0.03 8.91 9.12
CA CYS A 18 0.80 8.80 7.89
C CYS A 18 1.12 10.17 7.31
N SER A 19 2.32 10.29 6.77
CA SER A 19 2.74 11.39 5.92
C SER A 19 3.20 10.83 4.58
N PHE A 20 3.22 11.70 3.57
CA PHE A 20 3.83 11.33 2.30
C PHE A 20 4.54 12.51 1.67
N GLN A 21 5.49 12.17 0.81
CA GLN A 21 6.15 13.10 -0.10
C GLN A 21 6.11 12.54 -1.52
N LYS A 22 6.25 13.45 -2.48
CA LYS A 22 6.28 13.13 -3.91
C LYS A 22 7.64 13.47 -4.47
N GLU A 23 8.28 12.51 -5.14
CA GLU A 23 9.62 12.66 -5.70
C GLU A 23 9.73 11.93 -7.04
N TYR A 24 10.67 12.35 -7.89
CA TYR A 24 11.04 11.58 -9.07
C TYR A 24 12.18 10.62 -8.71
N LEU A 25 11.94 9.31 -8.80
CA LEU A 25 12.97 8.30 -8.56
C LEU A 25 13.38 7.64 -9.88
N LYS A 26 14.67 7.74 -10.23
CA LYS A 26 15.23 7.14 -11.44
C LYS A 26 15.09 5.61 -11.43
N ASP A 27 15.26 4.97 -10.28
CA ASP A 27 15.17 3.51 -10.14
C ASP A 27 13.75 2.98 -10.41
N HIS A 28 12.75 3.84 -10.30
CA HIS A 28 11.36 3.54 -10.64
C HIS A 28 10.91 4.20 -11.94
N ASP A 29 11.79 4.91 -12.64
CA ASP A 29 11.53 5.66 -13.86
C ASP A 29 10.23 6.46 -13.81
N GLY A 30 10.05 7.29 -12.77
CA GLY A 30 8.84 8.09 -12.65
C GLY A 30 8.65 8.77 -11.32
N ASN A 31 7.53 9.48 -11.23
CA ASN A 31 7.10 10.08 -9.97
C ASN A 31 6.59 8.99 -9.02
N VAL A 32 7.08 9.04 -7.79
CA VAL A 32 6.64 8.17 -6.71
C VAL A 32 6.03 9.00 -5.58
N LEU A 33 5.12 8.36 -4.86
CA LEU A 33 4.57 8.82 -3.60
C LEU A 33 5.11 7.88 -2.52
N ILE A 34 5.93 8.42 -1.61
CA ILE A 34 6.56 7.67 -0.53
C ILE A 34 5.78 7.97 0.74
N PHE A 35 5.11 6.96 1.27
CA PHE A 35 4.35 7.06 2.51
C PHE A 35 5.16 6.48 3.66
N GLU A 36 5.19 7.23 4.74
CA GLU A 36 5.67 6.80 6.04
C GLU A 36 4.47 6.66 6.97
N ILE A 37 4.33 5.51 7.64
CA ILE A 37 3.22 5.20 8.55
C ILE A 37 3.76 4.76 9.91
N TRP A 38 3.23 5.33 11.00
CA TRP A 38 3.66 5.03 12.36
C TRP A 38 2.52 5.21 13.38
N GLU A 39 2.70 4.67 14.59
CA GLU A 39 1.81 4.98 15.73
C GLU A 39 2.26 6.26 16.42
N GLU A 40 1.31 7.03 16.95
CA GLU A 40 1.60 8.26 17.72
C GLU A 40 2.61 7.98 18.84
N GLY A 41 3.67 8.80 18.91
CA GLY A 41 4.77 8.63 19.87
C GLY A 41 5.85 7.63 19.44
N LYS A 42 5.81 7.12 18.20
CA LYS A 42 6.84 6.22 17.63
C LYS A 42 7.53 6.76 16.39
N GLU A 43 7.40 8.06 16.13
CA GLU A 43 7.93 8.78 14.96
C GLU A 43 9.42 8.47 14.69
N GLU A 44 10.23 8.44 15.75
CA GLU A 44 11.69 8.30 15.67
C GLU A 44 12.18 6.86 15.85
N HIS A 45 11.27 5.91 16.09
CA HIS A 45 11.63 4.55 16.49
C HIS A 45 11.48 3.50 15.39
N ASP A 46 10.37 3.56 14.65
CA ASP A 46 10.11 2.63 13.54
C ASP A 46 8.92 3.07 12.68
N LYS A 47 9.02 2.86 11.38
CA LYS A 47 7.99 3.25 10.41
C LYS A 47 7.72 2.11 9.43
N PHE A 48 6.48 2.00 9.00
CA PHE A 48 6.08 1.18 7.85
C PHE A 48 6.15 2.05 6.60
N SER A 49 6.80 1.57 5.55
CA SER A 49 6.94 2.30 4.29
C SER A 49 6.06 1.71 3.20
N PHE A 50 5.35 2.57 2.47
CA PHE A 50 4.47 2.19 1.37
C PHE A 50 4.73 3.11 0.19
N ILE A 51 5.11 2.57 -0.97
CA ILE A 51 5.50 3.38 -2.13
C ILE A 51 4.58 3.09 -3.31
N LEU A 52 4.05 4.17 -3.90
CA LEU A 52 3.25 4.15 -5.12
C LEU A 52 4.00 4.86 -6.24
N ARG A 53 4.02 4.30 -7.45
CA ARG A 53 4.46 4.99 -8.67
C ARG A 53 3.26 5.50 -9.45
N GLU A 54 3.33 6.74 -9.93
CA GLU A 54 2.35 7.26 -10.88
C GLU A 54 2.54 6.61 -12.25
N MET A 55 1.47 6.02 -12.78
CA MET A 55 1.50 5.41 -14.12
C MET A 55 1.27 6.47 -15.20
N GLU A 56 1.87 6.28 -16.37
CA GLU A 56 1.77 7.19 -17.52
C GLU A 56 0.33 7.38 -18.03
N ASN A 57 -0.55 6.41 -17.79
CA ASN A 57 -1.95 6.49 -18.15
C ASN A 57 -2.75 7.53 -17.34
N GLY A 58 -2.12 8.17 -16.33
CA GLY A 58 -2.68 9.23 -15.50
C GLY A 58 -3.71 8.77 -14.46
N ASN A 59 -4.26 7.56 -14.59
CA ASN A 59 -5.39 7.06 -13.82
C ASN A 59 -5.01 6.05 -12.74
N ASP A 60 -3.82 5.44 -12.86
CA ASP A 60 -3.38 4.37 -11.98
C ASP A 60 -2.17 4.77 -11.13
N LEU A 61 -2.12 4.22 -9.92
CA LEU A 61 -0.97 4.24 -9.04
C LEU A 61 -0.54 2.80 -8.79
N LYS A 62 0.71 2.46 -9.12
CA LYS A 62 1.26 1.12 -8.93
C LYS A 62 1.95 0.99 -7.59
N VAL A 63 1.58 -0.01 -6.79
CA VAL A 63 2.36 -0.42 -5.63
C VAL A 63 3.69 -0.99 -6.10
N VAL A 64 4.77 -0.27 -5.79
CA VAL A 64 6.14 -0.68 -6.15
C VAL A 64 6.92 -1.17 -4.94
N ASP A 65 6.52 -0.77 -3.72
CA ASP A 65 7.17 -1.24 -2.52
C ASP A 65 6.25 -1.29 -1.30
N LEU A 66 6.52 -2.28 -0.45
CA LEU A 66 5.85 -2.58 0.82
C LEU A 66 6.90 -3.07 1.82
N PHE A 67 7.59 -2.15 2.48
CA PHE A 67 8.56 -2.54 3.51
C PHE A 67 7.88 -2.62 4.87
N PRO A 68 7.76 -3.84 5.46
CA PRO A 68 7.52 -3.92 6.89
C PRO A 68 8.72 -3.30 7.61
N ASP A 69 8.42 -2.68 8.73
CA ASP A 69 9.40 -2.09 9.62
C ASP A 69 10.51 -3.07 10.02
N SER A 70 11.67 -2.53 10.35
CA SER A 70 12.87 -3.30 10.65
C SER A 70 12.68 -4.31 11.78
N LYS A 71 11.74 -4.05 12.71
CA LYS A 71 11.43 -4.89 13.88
C LYS A 71 10.17 -5.73 13.72
N LYS A 72 9.51 -5.71 12.56
CA LYS A 72 8.26 -6.45 12.27
C LYS A 72 7.09 -6.11 13.21
N TYR A 73 7.15 -5.02 13.96
CA TYR A 73 6.13 -4.52 14.87
C TYR A 73 4.79 -4.27 14.20
N TYR A 74 4.79 -3.80 12.95
CA TYR A 74 3.57 -3.48 12.21
C TYR A 74 2.98 -4.69 11.48
N LEU A 75 3.68 -5.84 11.49
CA LEU A 75 3.18 -7.05 10.86
C LEU A 75 1.84 -7.45 11.44
N GLY A 76 0.91 -7.71 10.53
CA GLY A 76 -0.40 -8.22 10.89
C GLY A 76 -1.35 -7.19 11.49
N LYS A 77 -1.07 -5.88 11.41
CA LYS A 77 -2.00 -4.80 11.79
C LYS A 77 -2.88 -4.28 10.65
N GLY A 78 -2.78 -4.89 9.46
CA GLY A 78 -3.67 -4.58 8.32
C GLY A 78 -3.37 -3.26 7.60
N ILE A 79 -2.18 -2.68 7.82
CA ILE A 79 -1.77 -1.38 7.23
C ILE A 79 -1.81 -1.41 5.71
N SER A 80 -1.28 -2.45 5.05
CA SER A 80 -1.21 -2.51 3.58
C SER A 80 -2.58 -2.34 2.91
N ARG A 81 -3.60 -3.11 3.36
CA ARG A 81 -4.97 -3.00 2.86
C ARG A 81 -5.55 -1.61 3.10
N ALA A 82 -5.37 -1.09 4.31
CA ALA A 82 -5.89 0.23 4.67
C ALA A 82 -5.25 1.34 3.83
N MET A 83 -3.94 1.27 3.57
CA MET A 83 -3.23 2.23 2.71
C MET A 83 -3.68 2.16 1.26
N ILE A 84 -3.89 0.95 0.72
CA ILE A 84 -4.43 0.80 -0.64
C ILE A 84 -5.79 1.51 -0.77
N ILE A 85 -6.70 1.28 0.17
CA ILE A 85 -8.03 1.91 0.16
C ILE A 85 -7.93 3.42 0.40
N HIS A 86 -7.08 3.83 1.35
CA HIS A 86 -6.86 5.25 1.67
C HIS A 86 -6.33 6.01 0.46
N CYS A 87 -5.30 5.51 -0.23
CA CYS A 87 -4.72 6.15 -1.40
C CYS A 87 -5.70 6.17 -2.58
N LYS A 88 -6.48 5.09 -2.79
CA LYS A 88 -7.55 5.09 -3.80
C LYS A 88 -8.48 6.28 -3.62
N ASN A 89 -8.95 6.51 -2.39
CA ASN A 89 -9.89 7.57 -2.07
C ASN A 89 -9.23 8.96 -2.08
N LEU A 90 -8.00 9.07 -1.58
CA LEU A 90 -7.27 10.33 -1.48
C LEU A 90 -6.93 10.91 -2.87
N PHE A 91 -6.48 10.07 -3.80
CA PHE A 91 -6.06 10.52 -5.14
C PHE A 91 -7.13 10.33 -6.20
N VAL A 92 -8.23 9.62 -5.89
CA VAL A 92 -9.28 9.26 -6.85
C VAL A 92 -8.69 8.51 -8.06
N LYS A 93 -7.75 7.59 -7.76
CA LYS A 93 -7.03 6.77 -8.74
C LYS A 93 -7.16 5.30 -8.39
N ARG A 94 -7.08 4.42 -9.40
CA ARG A 94 -7.02 2.98 -9.11
C ARG A 94 -5.64 2.65 -8.56
N ILE A 95 -5.59 1.79 -7.55
CA ILE A 95 -4.33 1.25 -7.06
C ILE A 95 -4.13 -0.11 -7.71
N ILE A 96 -2.98 -0.32 -8.33
CA ILE A 96 -2.63 -1.54 -9.05
C ILE A 96 -1.39 -2.21 -8.46
N SER A 97 -1.23 -3.51 -8.68
CA SER A 97 -0.01 -4.25 -8.35
C SER A 97 0.15 -5.44 -9.28
N GLU A 98 1.37 -5.65 -9.78
CA GLU A 98 1.67 -6.80 -10.65
C GLU A 98 1.48 -8.13 -9.91
N GLY A 99 1.04 -9.15 -10.64
CA GLY A 99 0.85 -10.52 -10.15
C GLY A 99 2.13 -11.37 -10.13
N GLY A 100 3.22 -10.84 -10.70
CA GLY A 100 4.39 -11.59 -11.19
C GLY A 100 5.09 -12.54 -10.22
N ASN A 101 5.81 -13.50 -10.83
CA ASN A 101 6.44 -14.69 -10.22
C ASN A 101 7.60 -14.44 -9.24
N ASN A 102 8.08 -13.21 -9.08
CA ASN A 102 9.24 -12.94 -8.22
C ASN A 102 8.81 -12.72 -6.76
N ASN A 103 8.99 -13.78 -5.94
CA ASN A 103 9.20 -13.79 -4.47
C ASN A 103 8.25 -13.04 -3.51
N TRP A 104 7.16 -12.43 -3.97
CA TRP A 104 6.17 -11.79 -3.10
C TRP A 104 4.89 -12.59 -2.94
N GLU A 105 4.92 -13.91 -3.15
CA GLU A 105 3.76 -14.80 -3.01
C GLU A 105 3.06 -14.59 -1.65
N ALA A 106 3.83 -14.43 -0.57
CA ALA A 106 3.28 -14.17 0.76
C ALA A 106 2.52 -12.84 0.84
N ALA A 107 2.97 -11.79 0.16
CA ALA A 107 2.27 -10.50 0.12
C ALA A 107 1.04 -10.55 -0.80
N ARG A 108 1.17 -11.21 -1.97
CA ARG A 108 0.07 -11.49 -2.91
C ARG A 108 -1.09 -12.20 -2.21
N THR A 109 -0.80 -13.31 -1.54
CA THR A 109 -1.81 -14.12 -0.86
C THR A 109 -2.40 -13.40 0.36
N LYS A 110 -1.58 -12.71 1.17
CA LYS A 110 -2.06 -12.11 2.43
C LYS A 110 -2.82 -10.79 2.25
N VAL A 111 -2.51 -10.04 1.20
CA VAL A 111 -3.11 -8.72 0.95
C VAL A 111 -4.06 -8.79 -0.24
N TRP A 112 -3.55 -9.05 -1.44
CA TRP A 112 -4.31 -8.91 -2.69
C TRP A 112 -5.40 -9.97 -2.86
N GLU A 113 -5.09 -11.26 -2.64
CA GLU A 113 -6.10 -12.33 -2.72
C GLU A 113 -7.19 -12.17 -1.65
N ARG A 114 -6.82 -11.74 -0.45
CA ARG A 114 -7.79 -11.46 0.61
C ARG A 114 -8.68 -10.25 0.26
N MET A 115 -8.12 -9.20 -0.32
CA MET A 115 -8.91 -8.07 -0.81
C MET A 115 -9.83 -8.50 -1.96
N LYS A 116 -9.37 -9.41 -2.83
CA LYS A 116 -10.17 -9.96 -3.94
C LYS A 116 -11.34 -10.76 -3.40
N SER A 117 -11.13 -11.63 -2.40
CA SER A 117 -12.21 -12.39 -1.77
C SER A 117 -13.24 -11.51 -1.06
N ASN A 118 -12.84 -10.29 -0.63
CA ASN A 118 -13.75 -9.31 -0.04
C ASN A 118 -14.45 -8.42 -1.08
N GLY A 119 -14.16 -8.58 -2.38
CA GLY A 119 -14.71 -7.74 -3.46
C GLY A 119 -14.12 -6.32 -3.53
N GLU A 120 -12.93 -6.09 -2.98
CA GLU A 120 -12.29 -4.77 -2.94
C GLU A 120 -11.34 -4.53 -4.12
N VAL A 121 -10.85 -5.62 -4.72
CA VAL A 121 -9.98 -5.61 -5.89
C VAL A 121 -10.43 -6.69 -6.86
N ALA A 122 -10.09 -6.50 -8.13
CA ALA A 122 -10.20 -7.51 -9.18
C ALA A 122 -8.81 -7.88 -9.70
N TYR A 123 -8.73 -9.02 -10.39
CA TYR A 123 -7.53 -9.49 -11.07
C TYR A 123 -7.75 -9.47 -12.58
N CYS A 124 -6.78 -8.98 -13.33
CA CYS A 124 -6.79 -8.96 -14.78
C CYS A 124 -5.85 -10.03 -15.32
N ASP A 125 -6.39 -11.20 -15.71
CA ASP A 125 -5.57 -12.33 -16.19
C ASP A 125 -4.78 -11.97 -17.45
N SER A 126 -5.34 -11.14 -18.34
CA SER A 126 -4.69 -10.78 -19.61
C SER A 126 -3.44 -9.93 -19.44
N ASN A 127 -3.37 -9.16 -18.34
CA ASN A 127 -2.27 -8.22 -18.07
C ASN A 127 -1.52 -8.51 -16.77
N ASP A 128 -1.86 -9.62 -16.10
CA ASP A 128 -1.21 -10.11 -14.87
C ASP A 128 -1.12 -9.06 -13.74
N PHE A 129 -2.23 -8.40 -13.40
CA PHE A 129 -2.25 -7.44 -12.29
C PHE A 129 -3.56 -7.40 -11.49
N TYR A 130 -3.44 -7.03 -10.21
CA TYR A 130 -4.54 -6.65 -9.35
C TYR A 130 -4.86 -5.16 -9.48
N PHE A 131 -6.14 -4.80 -9.35
CA PHE A 131 -6.58 -3.41 -9.32
C PHE A 131 -7.77 -3.21 -8.40
N THR A 132 -7.82 -2.08 -7.70
CA THR A 132 -8.98 -1.68 -6.89
C THR A 132 -10.21 -1.42 -7.75
N ILE A 133 -11.37 -1.92 -7.29
CA ILE A 133 -12.71 -1.63 -7.83
C ILE A 133 -13.22 -0.38 -7.15
#